data_AF-A0A6J1WA82-F1
#
_entry.id   AF-A0A6J1WA82-F1
#
_cell.length_a   1.000
_cell.length_b   1.000
_cell.length_c   1.000
_cell.angle_alpha   90.00
_cell.angle_beta   90.00
_cell.angle_gamma   90.00
#
_symmetry.space_group_name_H-M   'P 1'
#
loop_
_entity.id
_entity.type
_entity.pdbx_description
1 polymer ?
#
loop_
_entity_poly.entity_id
_entity_poly.type
_entity_poly.pdbx_seq_one_letter_code
_entity_poly.pdbx_strand_id
1 'polypeptide(L)'
;TCRYVRGAWSECDSKSNVRSRMLTLKKGNPESCETTKTIQKKCKKACRYEKSSWSECSPNGEMSRTDMLKANSDPTCDQSRRITKKCNKNKQVKSAKDKGRRNRQ
;
A
#
# COMPACT_ATOMS: atom_id res chain seq x y z
N THR A 1 -19.31 -4.31 30.97
CA THR A 1 -18.87 -4.50 29.57
C THR A 1 -17.61 -3.69 29.32
N CYS A 2 -16.53 -4.31 28.84
CA CYS A 2 -15.26 -3.63 28.56
C CYS A 2 -15.33 -2.91 27.20
N ARG A 3 -14.97 -1.62 27.14
CA ARG A 3 -14.90 -0.83 25.90
C ARG A 3 -13.47 -0.37 25.66
N TYR A 4 -12.98 -0.54 24.43
CA TYR A 4 -11.59 -0.25 24.06
C TYR A 4 -11.51 0.77 22.92
N VAL A 5 -10.49 1.63 22.98
CA VAL A 5 -10.05 2.46 21.84
C VAL A 5 -9.12 1.63 20.97
N ARG A 6 -9.28 1.74 19.65
CA ARG A 6 -8.44 1.03 18.68
C ARG A 6 -7.33 1.96 18.21
N GLY A 7 -6.08 1.53 18.35
CA GLY A 7 -4.94 2.19 17.73
C GLY A 7 -4.87 1.98 16.20
N ALA A 8 -3.86 2.59 15.60
CA ALA A 8 -3.51 2.36 14.20
C ALA A 8 -3.07 0.90 13.97
N TRP A 9 -3.30 0.38 12.77
CA TRP A 9 -2.69 -0.88 12.35
C TRP A 9 -1.21 -0.69 12.11
N SER A 10 -0.39 -1.64 12.57
CA SER A 10 0.99 -1.76 12.15
C SER A 10 1.08 -1.99 10.64
N GLU A 11 2.29 -1.83 10.12
CA GLU A 11 2.64 -2.41 8.84
C GLU A 11 2.45 -3.93 8.86
N CYS A 12 2.24 -4.50 7.68
CA CYS A 12 2.19 -5.95 7.53
C CYS A 12 3.59 -6.53 7.77
N ASP A 13 3.67 -7.53 8.64
CA ASP A 13 4.84 -8.39 8.79
C ASP A 13 4.93 -9.30 7.54
N SER A 14 6.09 -9.25 6.88
CA SER A 14 6.37 -10.01 5.67
C SER A 14 6.50 -11.51 5.91
N LYS A 15 6.90 -11.93 7.12
CA LYS A 15 7.10 -13.34 7.46
C LYS A 15 5.78 -14.03 7.79
N SER A 16 4.91 -13.36 8.53
CA SER A 16 3.65 -13.94 9.02
C SER A 16 2.42 -13.51 8.23
N ASN A 17 2.54 -12.52 7.33
CA ASN A 17 1.43 -11.90 6.58
C ASN A 17 0.31 -11.39 7.49
N VAL A 18 0.69 -10.89 8.67
CA VAL A 18 -0.20 -10.37 9.70
C VAL A 18 0.19 -8.94 10.05
N ARG A 19 -0.81 -8.13 10.37
CA ARG A 19 -0.64 -6.82 11.00
C ARG A 19 -1.32 -6.85 12.36
N SER A 20 -0.78 -6.11 13.31
CA SER A 20 -1.30 -6.00 14.66
C SER A 20 -1.75 -4.58 14.96
N ARG A 21 -2.61 -4.42 15.97
CA ARG A 21 -2.86 -3.11 16.59
C ARG A 21 -3.16 -3.29 18.06
N MET A 22 -2.86 -2.24 18.81
CA MET A 22 -3.17 -2.17 20.23
C MET A 22 -4.59 -1.65 20.46
N LEU A 23 -5.26 -2.24 21.44
CA LEU A 23 -6.53 -1.81 22.01
C LEU A 23 -6.27 -1.31 23.42
N THR A 24 -6.61 -0.07 23.71
CA THR A 24 -6.44 0.52 25.05
C THR A 24 -7.80 0.62 25.73
N LEU A 25 -7.90 0.20 26.98
CA LEU A 25 -9.14 0.22 27.73
C LEU A 25 -9.63 1.67 27.89
N LYS A 26 -10.85 1.94 27.43
CA LYS A 26 -11.53 3.24 27.59
C LYS A 26 -12.46 3.24 28.80
N LYS A 27 -13.16 2.13 29.03
CA LYS A 27 -14.15 1.95 30.09
C LYS A 27 -14.26 0.48 30.48
N GLY A 28 -14.18 0.19 31.77
CA GLY A 28 -14.27 -1.14 32.34
C GLY A 28 -13.58 -1.20 33.70
N ASN A 29 -13.83 -2.23 34.51
CA ASN A 29 -13.08 -2.46 35.74
C ASN A 29 -11.68 -3.02 35.37
N PRO A 30 -10.57 -2.39 35.78
CA PRO A 30 -9.21 -2.87 35.51
C PRO A 30 -8.91 -4.28 36.03
N GLU A 31 -9.63 -4.77 37.04
CA GLU A 31 -9.45 -6.12 37.58
C GLU A 31 -10.07 -7.22 36.70
N SER A 32 -11.08 -6.86 35.89
CA SER A 32 -11.76 -7.82 34.99
C SER A 32 -11.55 -7.53 33.50
N CYS A 33 -11.00 -6.36 33.17
CA CYS A 33 -10.68 -5.95 31.81
C CYS A 33 -9.19 -5.61 31.74
N GLU A 34 -8.43 -6.29 30.87
CA GLU A 34 -7.02 -5.90 30.66
C GLU A 34 -6.93 -4.46 30.17
N THR A 35 -5.94 -3.71 30.67
CA THR A 35 -5.72 -2.31 30.32
C THR A 35 -5.32 -2.13 28.84
N THR A 36 -4.56 -3.07 28.30
CA THR A 36 -4.14 -3.09 26.90
C THR A 36 -4.21 -4.50 26.32
N LYS A 37 -4.78 -4.62 25.11
CA LYS A 37 -4.82 -5.89 24.37
C LYS A 37 -4.26 -5.71 22.97
N THR A 38 -3.58 -6.71 22.42
CA THR A 38 -3.12 -6.71 21.03
C THR A 38 -4.01 -7.60 20.19
N ILE A 39 -4.49 -7.08 19.06
CA ILE A 39 -5.26 -7.89 18.09
C ILE A 39 -4.52 -7.96 16.76
N GLN A 40 -4.68 -9.10 16.09
CA GLN A 40 -3.99 -9.41 14.85
C GLN A 40 -5.00 -9.65 13.72
N LYS A 41 -4.61 -9.34 12.48
CA LYS A 41 -5.40 -9.64 11.29
C LYS A 41 -4.49 -9.92 10.09
N LYS A 42 -4.87 -10.91 9.27
CA LYS A 42 -4.21 -11.18 7.98
C LYS A 42 -4.25 -9.97 7.05
N CYS A 43 -3.15 -9.70 6.36
CA CYS A 43 -3.07 -8.58 5.42
C CYS A 43 -3.82 -8.91 4.11
N LYS A 44 -4.41 -7.88 3.47
CA LYS A 44 -5.17 -8.06 2.22
C LYS A 44 -4.28 -8.22 0.97
N LYS A 45 -3.00 -7.87 1.03
CA LYS A 45 -2.04 -7.97 -0.09
C LYS A 45 -0.70 -8.45 0.42
N ALA A 46 -0.48 -9.76 0.32
CA ALA A 46 0.77 -10.42 0.64
C ALA A 46 1.91 -9.92 -0.27
N CYS A 47 1.60 -9.67 -1.55
CA CYS A 47 2.54 -9.20 -2.55
C CYS A 47 2.52 -7.67 -2.68
N ARG A 48 3.57 -7.00 -2.19
CA ARG A 48 3.74 -5.55 -2.31
C ARG A 48 4.77 -5.26 -3.40
N TYR A 49 4.38 -4.51 -4.41
CA TYR A 49 5.27 -4.18 -5.52
C TYR A 49 5.63 -2.69 -5.57
N GLU A 50 6.88 -2.40 -5.90
CA GLU A 50 7.36 -1.09 -6.32
C GLU A 50 7.03 -0.87 -7.79
N LYS A 51 6.33 0.23 -8.07
CA LYS A 51 5.83 0.53 -9.42
C LYS A 51 6.87 1.31 -10.18
N SER A 52 7.22 0.85 -11.37
CA SER A 52 8.06 1.59 -12.29
C SER A 52 7.23 2.62 -13.09
N SER A 53 7.95 3.44 -13.86
CA SER A 53 7.35 4.29 -14.88
C SER A 53 6.66 3.44 -15.94
N TRP A 54 5.56 3.97 -16.48
CA TRP A 54 4.92 3.36 -17.61
C TRP A 54 5.75 3.51 -18.88
N SER A 55 5.70 2.50 -19.74
CA SER A 55 6.20 2.61 -21.10
C SER A 55 5.42 3.68 -21.88
N GLU A 56 5.99 4.07 -23.01
CA GLU A 56 5.25 4.82 -24.01
C GLU A 56 4.03 4.03 -24.50
N CYS A 57 3.07 4.78 -25.07
CA CYS A 57 1.86 4.21 -25.65
C CYS A 57 2.22 3.55 -26.99
N SER A 58 2.08 2.24 -27.06
CA SER A 58 2.29 1.47 -28.29
C SER A 58 1.29 1.90 -29.39
N PRO A 59 1.59 1.58 -30.67
CA PRO A 59 0.69 1.85 -31.78
C PRO A 59 -0.73 1.30 -31.60
N ASN A 60 -0.86 0.20 -30.84
CA ASN A 60 -2.12 -0.49 -30.52
C ASN A 60 -2.92 0.17 -29.38
N GLY A 61 -2.47 1.32 -28.85
CA GLY A 61 -3.15 2.03 -27.76
C GLY A 61 -2.97 1.34 -26.41
N GLU A 62 -1.84 0.66 -26.21
CA GLU A 62 -1.48 -0.01 -24.95
C GLU A 62 -0.14 0.48 -24.41
N MET A 63 -0.05 0.61 -23.09
CA MET A 63 1.19 0.87 -22.37
C MET A 63 1.36 -0.20 -21.29
N SER A 64 2.61 -0.54 -20.99
CA SER A 64 2.94 -1.54 -19.99
C SER A 64 3.97 -1.03 -19.01
N ARG A 65 3.98 -1.58 -17.79
CA ARG A 65 5.05 -1.37 -16.83
C ARG A 65 5.35 -2.66 -16.10
N THR A 66 6.56 -2.76 -15.56
CA THR A 66 6.98 -3.90 -14.76
C THR A 66 7.19 -3.46 -13.33
N ASP A 67 6.36 -3.95 -12.41
CA ASP A 67 6.51 -3.66 -10.98
C ASP A 67 7.42 -4.73 -10.33
N MET A 68 8.29 -4.35 -9.40
CA MET A 68 9.23 -5.25 -8.70
C MET A 68 8.75 -5.56 -7.27
N LEU A 69 8.93 -6.79 -6.81
CA LEU A 69 8.53 -7.21 -5.46
C LEU A 69 9.37 -6.48 -4.40
N LYS A 70 8.71 -5.93 -3.38
CA LYS A 70 9.39 -5.32 -2.23
C LYS A 70 9.90 -6.38 -1.28
N ALA A 71 11.05 -6.13 -0.65
CA ALA A 71 11.69 -7.04 0.31
C ALA A 71 10.78 -7.51 1.48
N ASN A 72 9.79 -6.70 1.87
CA ASN A 72 8.81 -7.04 2.91
C ASN A 72 7.49 -7.58 2.34
N SER A 73 7.57 -8.32 1.24
CA SER A 73 6.43 -9.06 0.68
C SER A 73 6.54 -10.53 1.03
N ASP A 74 5.43 -11.23 0.86
CA ASP A 74 5.40 -12.68 0.98
C ASP A 74 6.32 -13.32 -0.07
N PRO A 75 7.21 -14.27 0.32
CA PRO A 75 8.17 -14.91 -0.58
C PRO A 75 7.53 -15.83 -1.62
N THR A 76 6.24 -16.17 -1.47
CA THR A 76 5.49 -16.93 -2.49
C THR A 76 5.07 -16.09 -3.69
N CYS A 77 5.25 -14.77 -3.63
CA CYS A 77 4.90 -13.86 -4.70
C CYS A 77 5.93 -13.86 -5.84
N ASP A 78 5.46 -13.60 -7.05
CA ASP A 78 6.36 -13.39 -8.19
C ASP A 78 7.30 -12.20 -7.94
N GLN A 79 8.58 -12.37 -8.24
CA GLN A 79 9.62 -11.33 -8.07
C GLN A 79 9.33 -10.06 -8.87
N SER A 80 8.62 -10.18 -9.99
CA SER A 80 8.16 -9.06 -10.78
C SER A 80 6.81 -9.36 -11.41
N ARG A 81 6.05 -8.32 -11.74
CA ARG A 81 4.81 -8.48 -12.50
C ARG A 81 4.69 -7.42 -13.59
N ARG A 82 4.18 -7.83 -14.74
CA ARG A 82 3.86 -6.92 -15.84
C ARG A 82 2.40 -6.50 -15.77
N ILE A 83 2.14 -5.21 -15.81
CA ILE A 83 0.78 -4.65 -15.88
C ILE A 83 0.64 -3.91 -17.21
N THR A 84 -0.46 -4.16 -17.91
CA THR A 84 -0.85 -3.44 -19.12
C THR A 84 -2.07 -2.56 -18.85
N LYS A 85 -2.17 -1.43 -19.56
CA LYS A 85 -3.34 -0.55 -19.55
C LYS A 85 -3.52 0.07 -20.92
N LYS A 86 -4.78 0.31 -21.31
CA LYS A 86 -5.12 1.13 -22.48
C LYS A 86 -4.70 2.59 -22.29
N CYS A 87 -4.12 3.18 -23.32
CA CYS A 87 -3.78 4.59 -23.41
C CYS A 87 -4.50 5.24 -24.59
N ASN A 88 -4.92 6.49 -24.42
CA ASN A 88 -5.54 7.26 -25.49
C ASN A 88 -4.47 8.19 -26.11
N LYS A 89 -4.22 8.05 -27.42
CA LYS A 89 -3.23 8.85 -28.16
C LYS A 89 -3.49 10.36 -28.01
N ASN A 90 -4.75 10.77 -27.82
CA ASN A 90 -5.13 12.19 -27.76
C ASN A 90 -4.90 12.89 -26.40
N LYS A 91 -4.40 12.22 -25.35
CA LYS A 91 -4.18 12.85 -24.02
C LYS A 91 -2.72 13.18 -23.67
N GLN A 92 -1.75 12.79 -24.50
CA GLN A 92 -0.31 12.91 -24.18
C GLN A 92 0.27 14.33 -24.31
N VAL A 93 -0.48 15.32 -24.82
CA VAL A 93 0.08 16.67 -25.07
C VAL A 93 0.15 17.56 -23.80
N LYS A 94 -0.42 17.16 -22.66
CA LYS A 94 -0.59 18.07 -21.49
C LYS A 94 0.17 17.72 -20.20
N SER A 95 1.22 16.88 -20.23
CA SER A 95 1.94 16.56 -18.98
C SER A 95 3.47 16.56 -19.05
N ALA A 96 4.07 17.04 -20.14
CA ALA A 96 5.53 17.15 -20.27
C ALA A 96 6.06 18.59 -20.27
N LYS A 97 5.26 19.60 -19.88
CA LYS A 97 5.70 21.00 -19.80
C LYS A 97 5.13 21.70 -18.57
N ASP A 98 5.52 21.26 -17.38
CA ASP A 98 5.55 22.13 -16.18
C ASP A 98 6.60 21.61 -15.18
N LYS A 99 7.86 21.60 -15.60
CA LYS A 99 9.02 21.68 -14.71
C LYS A 99 9.80 22.92 -15.12
N GLY A 100 9.38 24.08 -14.66
CA GLY A 100 10.09 25.31 -14.98
C GLY A 100 9.42 26.57 -14.45
N ARG A 101 9.85 26.97 -13.23
CA ARG A 101 9.78 28.32 -12.66
C ARG A 101 8.41 28.78 -12.15
N ARG A 102 8.31 28.90 -10.83
CA ARG A 102 7.93 30.17 -10.19
C ARG A 102 8.55 30.23 -8.79
N ASN A 103 9.64 31.00 -8.73
CA ASN A 103 10.19 31.54 -7.51
C ASN A 103 9.11 32.40 -6.83
N ARG A 104 9.01 32.24 -5.52
CA ARG A 104 8.05 32.91 -4.64
C ARG A 104 8.60 34.30 -4.33
N GLN A 105 7.89 35.34 -4.74
CA GLN A 105 7.95 36.69 -4.16
C GLN A 105 6.54 37.25 -4.14
#